data_AF-A0A9X5XIS8-F1
#
_entry.id   AF-A0A9X5XIS8-F1
#
_cell.length_a   1.000
_cell.length_b   1.000
_cell.length_c   1.000
_cell.angle_alpha   90.00
_cell.angle_beta   90.00
_cell.angle_gamma   90.00
#
_symmetry.space_group_name_H-M   'P 1'
#
loop_
_entity.id
_entity.type
_entity.pdbx_description
1 polymer ?
#
loop_
_entity_poly.entity_id
_entity_poly.type
_entity_poly.pdbx_seq_one_letter_code
_entity_poly.pdbx_strand_id
1 'polypeptide(L)'
;MTSSITEIETYGVERIPDEDRTARPIDLFRLAFGGANTFATCVLGAFPILFGLSFWQGLAATVLGLVAGALLLAPMALFGPANGTNNAVSSSAHLGVHGRVVGSFLSLLTAVAFFSISVWSSGDALVGGAHRLVHVPESDVTYGIAYAIFAGLVLVVCIYGFRFMLLVNKIAVLAPSALFVLGASASAGDFAPVYAGTFASTA
;
A
#
# COMPACT_ATOMS: atom_id res chain seq x y z
N MET A 1 16.62 16.93 18.82
CA MET A 1 17.89 16.16 18.66
C MET A 1 17.79 15.40 17.33
N THR A 2 18.79 15.45 16.44
CA THR A 2 18.73 14.73 15.16
C THR A 2 18.88 13.23 15.40
N SER A 3 17.76 12.55 15.62
CA SER A 3 17.71 11.09 15.79
C SER A 3 18.35 10.40 14.58
N SER A 4 19.01 9.26 14.76
CA SER A 4 19.61 8.52 13.64
C SER A 4 18.52 7.80 12.82
N ILE A 5 18.75 7.54 11.53
CA ILE A 5 17.77 6.83 10.67
C ILE A 5 17.51 5.39 11.16
N THR A 6 18.41 4.83 11.97
CA THR A 6 18.35 3.47 12.51
C THR A 6 18.03 3.44 14.01
N GLU A 7 17.69 4.58 14.62
CA GLU A 7 17.30 4.61 16.03
C GLU A 7 15.85 4.14 16.18
N ILE A 8 15.57 3.34 17.20
CA ILE A 8 14.23 2.82 17.45
C ILE A 8 13.34 3.99 17.88
N GLU A 9 12.26 4.22 17.13
CA GLU A 9 11.32 5.28 17.46
C GLU A 9 10.56 4.95 18.75
N THR A 10 10.62 5.88 19.70
CA THR A 10 10.06 5.69 21.04
C THR A 10 8.64 6.27 21.17
N TYR A 11 8.23 7.13 20.24
CA TYR A 11 6.87 7.69 20.20
C TYR A 11 5.88 6.66 19.68
N GLY A 12 4.81 6.40 20.44
CA GLY A 12 3.78 5.45 20.03
C GLY A 12 2.45 6.13 19.73
N VAL A 13 1.85 6.72 20.76
CA VAL A 13 0.48 7.27 20.73
C VAL A 13 0.47 8.76 21.11
N GLU A 14 1.57 9.24 21.66
CA GLU A 14 1.79 10.60 22.11
C GLU A 14 1.84 11.59 20.93
N ARG A 15 1.58 12.86 21.24
CA ARG A 15 1.72 13.94 20.25
C ARG A 15 3.20 14.16 19.95
N ILE A 16 3.54 14.19 18.66
CA ILE A 16 4.91 14.47 18.20
C ILE A 16 5.22 15.96 18.40
N PRO A 17 6.30 16.32 19.13
CA PRO A 17 6.75 17.71 19.29
C PRO A 17 7.04 18.38 17.95
N ASP A 18 6.86 19.71 17.88
CA ASP A 18 7.03 20.44 16.62
C ASP A 18 8.48 20.39 16.09
N GLU A 19 9.46 20.26 16.98
CA GLU A 19 10.89 20.15 16.65
C GLU A 19 11.27 18.82 15.97
N ASP A 20 10.51 17.76 16.18
CA ASP A 20 10.78 16.42 15.61
C ASP A 20 10.02 16.18 14.29
N ARG A 21 9.21 17.16 13.84
CA ARG A 21 8.46 17.12 12.57
C ARG A 21 9.37 17.40 11.38
N THR A 22 10.14 16.38 11.02
CA THR A 22 11.18 16.47 9.98
C THR A 22 10.71 16.06 8.58
N ALA A 23 9.47 15.59 8.43
CA ALA A 23 8.92 15.10 7.17
C ALA A 23 8.65 16.25 6.18
N ARG A 24 9.08 16.08 4.93
CA ARG A 24 8.83 17.03 3.84
C ARG A 24 7.67 16.59 2.96
N PRO A 25 7.03 17.50 2.19
CA PRO A 25 5.95 17.13 1.26
C PRO A 25 6.34 16.04 0.24
N ILE A 26 7.61 15.99 -0.18
CA ILE A 26 8.11 14.94 -1.06
C ILE A 26 8.14 13.56 -0.40
N ASP A 27 8.36 13.50 0.92
CA ASP A 27 8.40 12.26 1.68
C ASP A 27 6.95 11.74 1.87
N LEU A 28 5.98 12.65 2.06
CA LEU A 28 4.55 12.33 2.01
C LEU A 28 4.13 11.81 0.63
N PHE A 29 4.53 12.50 -0.45
CA PHE A 29 4.23 12.03 -1.81
C PHE A 29 4.80 10.64 -2.07
N ARG A 30 6.06 10.39 -1.69
CA ARG A 30 6.67 9.06 -1.82
C ARG A 30 5.91 8.01 -1.03
N LEU A 31 5.49 8.32 0.19
CA LEU A 31 4.73 7.39 1.03
C LEU A 31 3.38 7.06 0.41
N ALA A 32 2.64 8.08 -0.06
CA ALA A 32 1.36 7.91 -0.73
C ALA A 32 1.52 7.13 -2.06
N PHE A 33 2.50 7.50 -2.87
CA PHE A 33 2.79 6.81 -4.12
C PHE A 33 3.23 5.37 -3.88
N GLY A 34 4.11 5.12 -2.91
CA GLY A 34 4.55 3.76 -2.55
C GLY A 34 3.40 2.86 -2.07
N GLY A 35 2.47 3.41 -1.28
CA GLY A 35 1.25 2.70 -0.90
C GLY A 35 0.30 2.40 -2.07
N ALA A 36 0.23 3.29 -3.06
CA ALA A 36 -0.59 3.08 -4.26
C ALA A 36 0.11 2.20 -5.32
N ASN A 37 1.44 2.19 -5.36
CA ASN A 37 2.28 1.50 -6.34
C ASN A 37 2.49 0.03 -5.94
N THR A 38 1.38 -0.72 -5.88
CA THR A 38 1.35 -2.11 -5.44
C THR A 38 0.67 -2.99 -6.48
N PHE A 39 0.96 -4.29 -6.43
CA PHE A 39 0.31 -5.29 -7.28
C PHE A 39 -1.22 -5.27 -7.15
N ALA A 40 -1.74 -5.03 -5.93
CA ALA A 40 -3.18 -4.92 -5.67
C ALA A 40 -3.84 -3.80 -6.51
N THR A 41 -3.16 -2.68 -6.71
CA THR A 41 -3.68 -1.58 -7.54
C THR A 41 -3.79 -1.98 -9.01
N CYS A 42 -2.87 -2.81 -9.53
CA CYS A 42 -2.99 -3.34 -10.89
C CYS A 42 -4.19 -4.25 -11.06
N VAL A 43 -4.42 -5.15 -10.10
CA VAL A 43 -5.61 -6.02 -10.09
C VAL A 43 -6.87 -5.17 -10.03
N LEU A 44 -6.88 -4.13 -9.18
CA LEU A 44 -8.02 -3.22 -9.07
C LEU A 44 -8.27 -2.45 -10.38
N GLY A 45 -7.21 -2.02 -11.06
CA GLY A 45 -7.29 -1.34 -12.36
C GLY A 45 -7.79 -2.23 -13.50
N ALA A 46 -7.72 -3.55 -13.36
CA ALA A 46 -8.27 -4.49 -14.35
C ALA A 46 -9.79 -4.65 -14.24
N PHE A 47 -10.42 -4.35 -13.09
CA PHE A 47 -11.86 -4.55 -12.88
C PHE A 47 -12.77 -3.82 -13.88
N PRO A 48 -12.57 -2.54 -14.21
CA PRO A 48 -13.42 -1.86 -15.18
C PRO A 48 -13.44 -2.58 -16.54
N ILE A 49 -12.28 -3.05 -16.99
CA ILE A 49 -12.16 -3.79 -18.25
C ILE A 49 -12.82 -5.15 -18.10
N LEU A 50 -12.59 -5.87 -16.99
CA LEU A 50 -13.26 -7.14 -16.70
C LEU A 50 -14.78 -6.97 -16.78
N PHE A 51 -15.35 -5.93 -16.18
CA PHE A 51 -16.78 -5.61 -16.24
C PHE A 51 -17.31 -5.16 -17.61
N GLY A 52 -16.49 -5.22 -18.66
CA GLY A 52 -16.91 -5.01 -20.05
C GLY A 52 -16.67 -3.60 -20.57
N LEU A 53 -16.01 -2.71 -19.83
CA LEU A 53 -15.63 -1.40 -20.35
C LEU A 53 -14.42 -1.54 -21.30
N SER A 54 -14.38 -0.70 -22.34
CA SER A 54 -13.16 -0.54 -23.15
C SER A 54 -12.03 0.10 -22.34
N PHE A 55 -10.79 0.03 -22.82
CA PHE A 55 -9.63 0.62 -22.12
C PHE A 55 -9.85 2.10 -21.75
N TRP A 56 -10.33 2.91 -22.68
CA TRP A 56 -10.53 4.34 -22.45
C TRP A 56 -11.68 4.64 -21.49
N GLN A 57 -12.75 3.86 -21.56
CA GLN A 57 -13.87 3.98 -20.61
C GLN A 57 -13.45 3.52 -19.21
N GLY A 58 -12.70 2.44 -19.11
CA GLY A 58 -12.13 1.94 -17.86
C GLY A 58 -11.19 2.96 -17.23
N LEU A 59 -10.26 3.51 -18.03
CA LEU A 59 -9.35 4.57 -17.59
C LEU A 59 -10.12 5.80 -17.08
N ALA A 60 -11.11 6.27 -17.85
CA ALA A 60 -11.94 7.40 -17.45
C ALA A 60 -12.70 7.11 -16.14
N ALA A 61 -13.29 5.91 -16.00
CA ALA A 61 -13.98 5.50 -14.78
C ALA A 61 -13.03 5.45 -13.56
N THR A 62 -11.83 4.90 -13.73
CA THR A 62 -10.81 4.87 -12.67
C THR A 62 -10.36 6.26 -12.28
N VAL A 63 -10.08 7.15 -13.24
CA VAL A 63 -9.66 8.53 -12.97
C VAL A 63 -10.78 9.30 -12.27
N LEU A 64 -12.03 9.19 -12.74
CA LEU A 64 -13.17 9.86 -12.12
C LEU A 64 -13.41 9.36 -10.69
N GLY A 65 -13.36 8.05 -10.47
CA GLY A 65 -13.48 7.44 -9.14
C GLY A 65 -12.36 7.89 -8.21
N LEU A 66 -11.12 7.93 -8.70
CA LEU A 66 -9.96 8.42 -7.94
C LEU A 66 -10.12 9.89 -7.56
N VAL A 67 -10.50 10.75 -8.50
CA VAL A 67 -10.70 12.19 -8.24
C VAL A 67 -11.83 12.40 -7.25
N ALA A 68 -12.97 11.73 -7.42
CA ALA A 68 -14.09 11.83 -6.49
C ALA A 68 -13.70 11.37 -5.07
N GLY A 69 -13.04 10.22 -4.96
CA GLY A 69 -12.53 9.70 -3.68
C GLY A 69 -11.49 10.62 -3.05
N ALA A 70 -10.56 11.15 -3.84
CA ALA A 70 -9.55 12.09 -3.38
C ALA A 70 -10.18 13.38 -2.85
N LEU A 71 -11.20 13.93 -3.52
CA LEU A 71 -11.91 15.12 -3.04
C LEU A 71 -12.63 14.88 -1.71
N LEU A 72 -13.17 13.68 -1.50
CA LEU A 72 -13.81 13.31 -0.23
C LEU A 72 -12.79 13.11 0.91
N LEU A 73 -11.63 12.52 0.61
CA LEU A 73 -10.65 12.14 1.62
C LEU A 73 -9.55 13.20 1.87
N ALA A 74 -9.28 14.08 0.91
CA ALA A 74 -8.24 15.11 1.03
C ALA A 74 -8.38 16.01 2.27
N PRO A 75 -9.59 16.45 2.69
CA PRO A 75 -9.74 17.23 3.92
C PRO A 75 -9.28 16.46 5.17
N MET A 76 -9.46 15.14 5.19
CA MET A 76 -9.09 14.31 6.34
C MET A 76 -7.57 14.18 6.50
N ALA A 77 -6.79 14.40 5.43
CA ALA A 77 -5.33 14.40 5.50
C ALA A 77 -4.77 15.52 6.39
N LEU A 78 -5.56 16.57 6.66
CA LEU A 78 -5.18 17.69 7.53
C LEU A 78 -5.14 17.32 9.02
N PHE A 79 -5.88 16.29 9.44
CA PHE A 79 -5.97 15.92 10.86
C PHE A 79 -4.63 15.45 11.44
N GLY A 80 -3.82 14.74 10.66
CA GLY A 80 -2.49 14.28 11.11
C GLY A 80 -1.57 15.45 11.46
N PRO A 81 -1.26 16.38 10.52
CA PRO A 81 -0.41 17.54 10.78
C PRO A 81 -0.97 18.50 11.85
N ALA A 82 -2.29 18.70 11.88
CA ALA A 82 -2.92 19.61 12.84
C ALA A 82 -2.84 19.08 14.28
N ASN A 83 -3.18 17.81 14.48
CA ASN A 83 -3.28 17.23 15.82
C ASN A 83 -1.90 16.75 16.31
N GLY A 84 -1.03 16.32 15.39
CA GLY A 84 0.27 15.72 15.70
C GLY A 84 0.15 14.35 16.36
N THR A 85 -0.99 13.68 16.23
CA THR A 85 -1.30 12.36 16.79
C THR A 85 -1.76 11.40 15.69
N ASN A 86 -1.87 10.12 16.00
CA ASN A 86 -2.47 9.15 15.07
C ASN A 86 -4.00 9.32 14.92
N ASN A 87 -4.56 8.78 13.84
CA ASN A 87 -5.99 8.87 13.51
C ASN A 87 -6.88 8.21 14.58
N ALA A 88 -6.41 7.13 15.19
CA ALA A 88 -7.13 6.43 16.24
C ALA A 88 -7.35 7.33 17.47
N VAL A 89 -6.31 8.03 17.95
CA VAL A 89 -6.41 8.98 19.06
C VAL A 89 -7.27 10.18 18.67
N SER A 90 -7.08 10.72 17.47
CA SER A 90 -7.88 11.85 16.97
C SER A 90 -9.38 11.52 16.88
N SER A 91 -9.74 10.25 16.65
CA SER A 91 -11.15 9.82 16.64
C SER A 91 -11.86 9.98 18.00
N SER A 92 -11.10 10.03 19.10
CA SER A 92 -11.67 10.27 20.44
C SER A 92 -12.29 11.67 20.61
N ALA A 93 -11.90 12.64 19.78
CA ALA A 93 -12.52 13.96 19.79
C ALA A 93 -14.00 13.93 19.33
N HIS A 94 -14.35 12.97 18.47
CA HIS A 94 -15.71 12.83 17.92
C HIS A 94 -16.52 11.76 18.65
N LEU A 95 -15.89 10.65 19.03
CA LEU A 95 -16.56 9.48 19.62
C LEU A 95 -16.44 9.43 21.16
N GLY A 96 -15.67 10.35 21.76
CA GLY A 96 -15.32 10.31 23.18
C GLY A 96 -14.26 9.27 23.52
N VAL A 97 -13.84 9.25 24.79
CA VAL A 97 -12.75 8.38 25.29
C VAL A 97 -13.10 6.90 25.14
N HIS A 98 -14.35 6.52 25.42
CA HIS A 98 -14.85 5.15 25.24
C HIS A 98 -15.13 4.82 23.77
N GLY A 99 -15.67 5.77 22.98
CA GLY A 99 -15.94 5.54 21.57
C GLY A 99 -14.69 5.48 20.69
N ARG A 100 -13.53 5.96 21.17
CA ARG A 100 -12.21 5.75 20.54
C ARG A 100 -11.95 4.28 20.21
N VAL A 101 -12.46 3.35 21.02
CA VAL A 101 -12.27 1.90 20.81
C VAL A 101 -12.71 1.47 19.41
N VAL A 102 -13.80 2.05 18.89
CA VAL A 102 -14.30 1.73 17.54
C VAL A 102 -13.28 2.18 16.48
N GLY A 103 -12.76 3.40 16.60
CA GLY A 103 -11.75 3.93 15.68
C GLY A 103 -10.44 3.13 15.73
N SER A 104 -9.96 2.81 16.93
CA SER A 104 -8.77 1.98 17.13
C SER A 104 -8.96 0.56 16.56
N PHE A 105 -10.11 -0.05 16.80
CA PHE A 105 -10.42 -1.39 16.29
C PHE A 105 -10.45 -1.40 14.76
N LEU A 106 -11.15 -0.45 14.14
CA LEU A 106 -11.22 -0.35 12.68
C LEU A 106 -9.82 -0.11 12.08
N SER A 107 -9.03 0.76 12.69
CA SER A 107 -7.64 1.00 12.26
C SER A 107 -6.77 -0.25 12.35
N LEU A 108 -6.89 -1.01 13.44
CA LEU A 108 -6.15 -2.26 13.62
C LEU A 108 -6.61 -3.34 12.63
N LEU A 109 -7.92 -3.47 12.43
CA LEU A 109 -8.51 -4.41 11.47
C LEU A 109 -8.00 -4.12 10.06
N THR A 110 -8.01 -2.85 9.64
CA THR A 110 -7.45 -2.44 8.34
C THR A 110 -5.96 -2.77 8.27
N ALA A 111 -5.18 -2.46 9.32
CA ALA A 111 -3.75 -2.78 9.34
C ALA A 111 -3.49 -4.29 9.18
N VAL A 112 -4.25 -5.14 9.89
CA VAL A 112 -4.14 -6.61 9.78
C VAL A 112 -4.53 -7.10 8.40
N ALA A 113 -5.61 -6.58 7.82
CA ALA A 113 -6.06 -6.97 6.48
C ALA A 113 -5.02 -6.63 5.40
N PHE A 114 -4.50 -5.40 5.42
CA PHE A 114 -3.47 -4.96 4.47
C PHE A 114 -2.14 -5.69 4.69
N PHE A 115 -1.76 -5.94 5.95
CA PHE A 115 -0.59 -6.74 6.26
C PHE A 115 -0.72 -8.17 5.69
N SER A 116 -1.87 -8.81 5.91
CA SER A 116 -2.14 -10.17 5.43
C SER A 116 -2.04 -10.26 3.90
N ILE A 117 -2.72 -9.36 3.17
CA ILE A 117 -2.67 -9.33 1.70
C ILE A 117 -1.25 -9.04 1.19
N SER A 118 -0.50 -8.17 1.89
CA SER A 118 0.88 -7.84 1.51
C SER A 118 1.83 -9.01 1.68
N VAL A 119 1.74 -9.74 2.81
CA VAL A 119 2.56 -10.94 3.06
C VAL A 119 2.19 -12.05 2.08
N TRP A 120 0.89 -12.27 1.86
CA TRP A 120 0.40 -13.26 0.91
C TRP A 120 0.91 -12.99 -0.51
N SER A 121 0.65 -11.79 -1.05
CA SER A 121 1.08 -11.43 -2.40
C SER A 121 2.61 -11.48 -2.58
N SER A 122 3.38 -11.10 -1.55
CA SER A 122 4.84 -11.14 -1.60
C SER A 122 5.39 -12.56 -1.58
N GLY A 123 4.80 -13.45 -0.78
CA GLY A 123 5.20 -14.85 -0.74
C GLY A 123 4.83 -15.59 -2.01
N ASP A 124 3.64 -15.35 -2.59
CA ASP A 124 3.25 -15.91 -3.89
C ASP A 124 4.23 -15.48 -5.00
N ALA A 125 4.60 -14.20 -5.03
CA ALA A 125 5.58 -13.69 -5.98
C ALA A 125 6.96 -14.34 -5.80
N LEU A 126 7.40 -14.56 -4.56
CA LEU A 126 8.70 -15.18 -4.26
C LEU A 126 8.72 -16.66 -4.65
N VAL A 127 7.71 -17.43 -4.25
CA VAL A 127 7.63 -18.87 -4.56
C VAL A 127 7.45 -19.08 -6.07
N GLY A 128 6.55 -18.33 -6.71
CA GLY A 128 6.36 -18.40 -8.15
C GLY A 128 7.62 -18.01 -8.94
N GLY A 129 8.35 -16.99 -8.49
CA GLY A 129 9.64 -16.60 -9.07
C GLY A 129 10.72 -17.67 -8.87
N ALA A 130 10.84 -18.21 -7.66
CA ALA A 130 11.82 -19.26 -7.33
C ALA A 130 11.54 -20.57 -8.06
N HIS A 131 10.28 -20.94 -8.21
CA HIS A 131 9.87 -22.10 -9.01
C HIS A 131 10.25 -21.90 -10.49
N ARG A 132 9.99 -20.72 -11.06
CA ARG A 132 10.28 -20.45 -12.48
C ARG A 132 11.78 -20.31 -12.79
N LEU A 133 12.60 -19.87 -11.83
CA LEU A 133 14.05 -19.66 -12.02
C LEU A 133 14.91 -20.85 -11.58
N VAL A 134 14.55 -21.47 -10.45
CA VAL A 134 15.39 -22.46 -9.75
C VAL A 134 14.66 -23.81 -9.60
N HIS A 135 13.43 -23.94 -10.12
CA HIS A 135 12.62 -25.17 -10.07
C HIS A 135 12.36 -25.66 -8.63
N VAL A 136 12.21 -24.72 -7.69
CA VAL A 136 11.82 -25.02 -6.30
C VAL A 136 10.40 -25.60 -6.27
N PRO A 137 10.16 -26.71 -5.55
CA PRO A 137 8.82 -27.29 -5.44
C PRO A 137 7.83 -26.36 -4.73
N GLU A 138 6.66 -26.20 -5.35
CA GLU A 138 5.52 -25.47 -4.82
C GLU A 138 4.81 -26.33 -3.76
N SER A 139 5.29 -26.26 -2.52
CA SER A 139 4.71 -26.98 -1.37
C SER A 139 4.22 -26.00 -0.32
N ASP A 140 3.24 -26.41 0.48
CA ASP A 140 2.71 -25.62 1.61
C ASP A 140 3.81 -25.17 2.58
N VAL A 141 4.86 -25.98 2.72
CA VAL A 141 6.04 -25.66 3.54
C VAL A 141 6.84 -24.51 2.92
N THR A 142 7.05 -24.53 1.60
CA THR A 142 7.77 -23.47 0.87
C THR A 142 7.03 -22.14 0.99
N TYR A 143 5.69 -22.14 0.83
CA TYR A 143 4.85 -20.95 1.03
C TYR A 143 4.88 -20.48 2.48
N GLY A 144 4.77 -21.39 3.45
CA GLY A 144 4.84 -21.06 4.88
C GLY A 144 6.15 -20.38 5.26
N ILE A 145 7.29 -20.88 4.75
CA ILE A 145 8.61 -20.26 4.96
C ILE A 145 8.68 -18.89 4.31
N ALA A 146 8.22 -18.75 3.05
CA ALA A 146 8.21 -17.46 2.36
C ALA A 146 7.39 -16.40 3.12
N TYR A 147 6.18 -16.75 3.56
CA TYR A 147 5.33 -15.87 4.35
C TYR A 147 5.97 -15.49 5.69
N ALA A 148 6.59 -16.46 6.39
CA ALA A 148 7.27 -16.19 7.65
C ALA A 148 8.45 -15.22 7.50
N ILE A 149 9.23 -15.36 6.43
CA ILE A 149 10.34 -14.45 6.10
C ILE A 149 9.82 -13.03 5.87
N PHE A 150 8.79 -12.87 5.03
CA PHE A 150 8.22 -11.54 4.76
C PHE A 150 7.58 -10.92 6.00
N ALA A 151 6.82 -11.69 6.78
CA ALA A 151 6.26 -11.23 8.04
C ALA A 151 7.37 -10.74 9.00
N GLY A 152 8.47 -11.48 9.12
CA GLY A 152 9.63 -11.09 9.90
C GLY A 152 10.30 -9.81 9.39
N LEU A 153 10.51 -9.68 8.08
CA LEU A 153 11.07 -8.47 7.47
C LEU A 153 10.20 -7.25 7.72
N VAL A 154 8.88 -7.37 7.58
CA VAL A 154 7.95 -6.28 7.86
C VAL A 154 7.98 -5.91 9.34
N LEU A 155 8.02 -6.89 10.26
CA LEU A 155 8.16 -6.62 11.70
C LEU A 155 9.45 -5.85 12.02
N VAL A 156 10.58 -6.23 11.42
CA VAL A 156 11.84 -5.50 11.59
C VAL A 156 11.68 -4.05 11.13
N VAL A 157 11.10 -3.81 9.96
CA VAL A 157 10.85 -2.44 9.46
C VAL A 157 9.95 -1.66 10.41
N CYS A 158 8.90 -2.29 10.94
CA CYS A 158 7.99 -1.66 11.91
C CYS A 158 8.68 -1.29 13.23
N ILE A 159 9.66 -2.08 13.69
CA ILE A 159 10.41 -1.81 14.94
C ILE A 159 11.32 -0.58 14.80
N TYR A 160 11.97 -0.39 13.64
CA TYR A 160 12.86 0.76 13.43
C TYR A 160 12.11 2.10 13.21
N GLY A 161 10.78 2.08 13.08
CA GLY A 161 9.96 3.29 13.08
C GLY A 161 9.91 4.08 11.76
N PHE A 162 9.38 5.30 11.84
CA PHE A 162 8.96 6.15 10.71
C PHE A 162 10.11 6.55 9.79
N ARG A 163 11.27 6.91 10.34
CA ARG A 163 12.42 7.38 9.52
C ARG A 163 13.05 6.26 8.70
N PHE A 164 13.14 5.07 9.29
CA PHE A 164 13.58 3.89 8.56
C PHE A 164 12.54 3.49 7.51
N MET A 165 11.24 3.52 7.85
CA MET A 165 10.15 3.28 6.90
C MET A 165 10.22 4.23 5.69
N LEU A 166 10.45 5.53 5.90
CA LEU A 166 10.60 6.50 4.80
C LEU A 166 11.80 6.19 3.90
N LEU A 167 12.93 5.77 4.48
CA LEU A 167 14.11 5.35 3.72
C LEU A 167 13.81 4.10 2.89
N VAL A 168 13.21 3.08 3.52
CA VAL A 168 12.83 1.83 2.85
C VAL A 168 11.87 2.15 1.70
N ASN A 169 10.85 2.96 1.95
CA ASN A 169 9.86 3.33 0.94
C ASN A 169 10.49 4.09 -0.24
N LYS A 170 11.50 4.93 -0.01
CA LYS A 170 12.23 5.62 -1.09
C LYS A 170 12.84 4.63 -2.09
N ILE A 171 13.32 3.48 -1.63
CA ILE A 171 13.92 2.45 -2.47
C ILE A 171 12.83 1.50 -2.99
N ALA A 172 11.92 1.09 -2.11
CA ALA A 172 10.86 0.14 -2.41
C ALA A 172 9.94 0.61 -3.53
N VAL A 173 9.73 1.92 -3.69
CA VAL A 173 8.96 2.50 -4.81
C VAL A 173 9.55 2.14 -6.18
N LEU A 174 10.88 2.04 -6.29
CA LEU A 174 11.55 1.85 -7.58
C LEU A 174 11.28 0.47 -8.18
N ALA A 175 11.22 -0.58 -7.35
CA ALA A 175 11.09 -1.94 -7.85
C ALA A 175 9.73 -2.22 -8.52
N PRO A 176 8.56 -1.93 -7.90
CA PRO A 176 7.27 -2.10 -8.56
C PRO A 176 7.09 -1.14 -9.73
N SER A 177 7.61 0.09 -9.65
CA SER A 177 7.54 1.01 -10.80
C SER A 177 8.33 0.48 -11.99
N ALA A 178 9.53 -0.06 -11.77
CA ALA A 178 10.29 -0.72 -12.82
C ALA A 178 9.55 -1.94 -13.38
N LEU A 179 8.93 -2.74 -12.50
CA LEU A 179 8.13 -3.89 -12.90
C LEU A 179 6.93 -3.49 -13.78
N PHE A 180 6.24 -2.39 -13.45
CA PHE A 180 5.12 -1.90 -14.26
C PHE A 180 5.57 -1.35 -15.61
N VAL A 181 6.69 -0.62 -15.66
CA VAL A 181 7.25 -0.15 -16.94
C VAL A 181 7.68 -1.33 -17.82
N LEU A 182 8.36 -2.32 -17.23
CA LEU A 182 8.77 -3.53 -17.95
C LEU A 182 7.55 -4.33 -18.42
N GLY A 183 6.56 -4.53 -17.55
CA GLY A 183 5.30 -5.21 -17.89
C GLY A 183 4.56 -4.50 -19.02
N ALA A 184 4.43 -3.17 -18.96
CA ALA A 184 3.83 -2.38 -20.03
C ALA A 184 4.61 -2.51 -21.35
N SER A 185 5.94 -2.49 -21.30
CA SER A 185 6.78 -2.64 -22.50
C SER A 185 6.70 -4.05 -23.10
N ALA A 186 6.62 -5.09 -22.27
CA ALA A 186 6.50 -6.48 -22.72
C ALA A 186 5.13 -6.76 -23.33
N SER A 187 4.07 -6.19 -22.75
CA SER A 187 2.69 -6.35 -23.22
C SER A 187 2.25 -5.34 -24.27
N ALA A 188 3.16 -4.47 -24.75
CA ALA A 188 2.84 -3.44 -25.74
C ALA A 188 2.37 -4.02 -27.08
N GLY A 189 2.82 -5.22 -27.44
CA GLY A 189 2.41 -5.92 -28.67
C GLY A 189 0.97 -6.44 -28.65
N ASP A 190 0.43 -6.74 -27.45
CA ASP A 190 -0.92 -7.30 -27.26
C ASP A 190 -1.94 -6.23 -26.86
N PHE A 191 -1.57 -4.95 -26.89
CA PHE A 191 -2.42 -3.86 -26.44
C PHE A 191 -3.57 -3.59 -27.42
N ALA A 192 -4.78 -3.96 -27.03
CA ALA A 192 -6.00 -3.72 -27.79
C ALA A 192 -6.87 -2.63 -27.11
N PRO A 193 -6.86 -1.38 -27.58
CA PRO A 193 -7.58 -0.27 -26.93
C PRO A 193 -9.12 -0.39 -27.02
N VAL A 194 -9.62 -1.20 -27.97
CA VAL A 194 -11.05 -1.43 -28.20
C VAL A 194 -11.52 -2.75 -27.58
N TYR A 195 -10.66 -3.46 -26.84
CA TYR A 195 -11.06 -4.70 -26.17
C TYR A 195 -12.16 -4.44 -25.14
N ALA A 196 -13.37 -4.90 -25.44
CA ALA A 196 -14.45 -4.99 -24.47
C ALA A 196 -14.23 -6.29 -23.69
N GLY A 197 -13.96 -6.20 -22.39
CA GLY A 197 -13.44 -7.32 -21.63
C GLY A 197 -14.33 -8.56 -21.55
N THR A 198 -13.78 -9.60 -20.94
CA THR A 198 -14.23 -10.99 -21.07
C THR A 198 -15.68 -11.24 -20.67
N PHE A 199 -16.26 -10.47 -19.74
CA PHE A 199 -17.66 -10.65 -19.34
C PHE A 199 -18.69 -10.02 -20.30
N ALA A 200 -18.27 -9.16 -21.23
CA ALA A 200 -19.16 -8.62 -22.27
C ALA A 200 -19.46 -9.64 -23.38
N SER A 201 -18.61 -10.67 -23.54
CA SER A 201 -18.78 -11.71 -24.56
C SER A 201 -19.80 -12.80 -24.15
N THR A 202 -20.20 -12.85 -22.88
CA THR A 202 -21.07 -13.90 -22.32
C THR A 202 -22.49 -13.41 -22.01
N ALA A 203 -22.77 -12.11 -22.25
CA ALA A 203 -24.09 -11.49 -22.11
C ALA A 203 -24.70 -11.22 -23.50
#